data_AF-A0A413UIE5-F1
#
_entry.id   AF-A0A413UIE5-F1
#
_cell.length_a   1.000
_cell.length_b   1.000
_cell.length_c   1.000
_cell.angle_alpha   90.00
_cell.angle_beta   90.00
_cell.angle_gamma   90.00
#
_symmetry.space_group_name_H-M   'P 1'
#
loop_
_entity.id
_entity.type
_entity.pdbx_description
1 polymer ?
#
loop_
_entity_poly.entity_id
_entity_poly.type
_entity_poly.pdbx_seq_one_letter_code
_entity_poly.pdbx_strand_id
1 'polypeptide(L)'
;MQPKAARNISIEALRLVAVAGIAIFHTFQWTFQATCVGIVEYAPLAAFPYSGLLGFINLLGCWANEVFFMISGYFLIASSARAWDGGATWKSQMQRTAQRLGKAILPTVFYCLVALAWSTVVSPIPDVALNTHYWYTLGLEFIWVYAATVFMAQWFGLAKSRLSQKSCTMTVIAVGILAFVVNGYLAAMSATSGGEFSWLQKLMSAVTYVIAFLIGGLLRDVTDAMDSDRAGTLGMRSLGTVLVLTIVLEGELSFTGNLTAMATLSYKSTSLISFALAAVSLLFAATRRSASGNPRTADAIVALSTATLGFYVMQSLTSSLWRPVFNALLVNILVIQNSPAAICIVTGTVISIVFALALLIIDAARSLIVRKLKQRSTHQR
;
A
#
# COMPACT_ATOMS: atom_id res chain seq x y z
N MET A 1 9.39 -32.93 -5.11
CA MET A 1 8.88 -31.62 -4.65
C MET A 1 9.82 -30.56 -5.19
N GLN A 2 9.35 -29.62 -6.03
CA GLN A 2 10.22 -28.50 -6.44
C GLN A 2 10.59 -27.68 -5.20
N PRO A 3 11.87 -27.29 -5.03
CA PRO A 3 12.27 -26.43 -3.93
C PRO A 3 11.44 -25.14 -3.98
N LYS A 4 10.85 -24.78 -2.84
CA LYS A 4 10.10 -23.53 -2.68
C LYS A 4 11.06 -22.39 -3.03
N ALA A 5 10.75 -21.63 -4.08
CA ALA A 5 11.60 -20.53 -4.54
C ALA A 5 11.99 -19.62 -3.35
N ALA A 6 13.28 -19.33 -3.23
CA ALA A 6 13.80 -18.46 -2.17
C ALA A 6 13.09 -17.10 -2.22
N ARG A 7 12.62 -16.61 -1.07
CA ARG A 7 11.96 -15.31 -0.98
C ARG A 7 12.96 -14.20 -1.30
N ASN A 8 12.56 -13.26 -2.16
CA ASN A 8 13.36 -12.06 -2.42
C ASN A 8 13.23 -11.10 -1.23
N ILE A 9 14.26 -11.02 -0.39
CA ILE A 9 14.29 -10.21 0.83
C ILE A 9 14.14 -8.72 0.53
N SER A 10 14.67 -8.23 -0.59
CA SER A 10 14.55 -6.82 -0.98
C SER A 10 13.09 -6.44 -1.26
N ILE A 11 12.31 -7.32 -1.89
CA ILE A 11 10.86 -7.10 -2.11
C ILE A 11 10.10 -7.17 -0.80
N GLU A 12 10.45 -8.09 0.11
CA GLU A 12 9.84 -8.16 1.44
C GLU A 12 10.16 -6.91 2.28
N ALA A 13 11.37 -6.37 2.17
CA ALA A 13 11.74 -5.10 2.80
C ALA A 13 10.93 -3.94 2.21
N LEU A 14 10.75 -3.88 0.88
CA LEU A 14 9.91 -2.87 0.24
C LEU A 14 8.47 -2.90 0.76
N ARG A 15 7.89 -4.08 1.04
CA ARG A 15 6.57 -4.18 1.68
C ARG A 15 6.55 -3.51 3.06
N LEU A 16 7.61 -3.65 3.85
CA LEU A 16 7.71 -3.02 5.17
C LEU A 16 7.86 -1.49 5.05
N VAL A 17 8.63 -1.01 4.06
CA VAL A 17 8.72 0.43 3.79
C VAL A 17 7.35 0.98 3.36
N ALA A 18 6.59 0.23 2.55
CA ALA A 18 5.22 0.61 2.19
C ALA A 18 4.30 0.67 3.42
N VAL A 19 4.40 -0.28 4.36
CA VAL A 19 3.66 -0.24 5.63
C VAL A 19 3.99 1.02 6.44
N ALA A 20 5.28 1.36 6.55
CA ALA A 20 5.70 2.58 7.23
C ALA A 20 5.15 3.83 6.52
N GLY A 21 5.21 3.87 5.19
CA GLY A 21 4.65 4.96 4.39
C GLY A 21 3.15 5.17 4.64
N ILE A 22 2.36 4.11 4.74
CA ILE A 22 0.92 4.18 5.03
C ILE A 22 0.61 4.61 6.44
N ALA A 23 1.41 4.16 7.41
CA ALA A 23 1.28 4.62 8.79
C ALA A 23 1.54 6.12 8.91
N ILE A 24 2.61 6.61 8.29
CA ILE A 24 2.94 8.04 8.24
C ILE A 24 1.83 8.80 7.52
N PHE A 25 1.44 8.36 6.33
CA PHE A 25 0.35 8.97 5.56
C PHE A 25 -0.93 9.11 6.39
N HIS A 26 -1.44 8.03 6.99
CA HIS A 26 -2.69 8.08 7.74
C HIS A 26 -2.60 8.93 9.02
N THR A 27 -1.40 9.09 9.58
CA THR A 27 -1.15 9.97 10.72
C THR A 27 -1.23 11.44 10.31
N PHE A 28 -0.70 11.81 9.14
CA PHE A 28 -0.69 13.18 8.63
C PHE A 28 -1.84 13.51 7.68
N GLN A 29 -2.70 12.54 7.34
CA GLN A 29 -3.75 12.73 6.34
C GLN A 29 -4.67 13.90 6.67
N TRP A 30 -5.11 14.01 7.93
CA TRP A 30 -5.91 15.15 8.39
C TRP A 30 -5.09 16.44 8.41
N THR A 31 -3.87 16.39 8.95
CA THR A 31 -2.93 17.51 9.00
C THR A 31 -2.71 18.14 7.63
N PHE A 32 -2.52 17.33 6.58
CA PHE A 32 -2.39 17.80 5.20
C PHE A 32 -3.65 18.48 4.71
N GLN A 33 -4.82 17.84 4.86
CA GLN A 33 -6.11 18.41 4.46
C GLN A 33 -6.36 19.76 5.14
N ALA A 34 -6.17 19.82 6.46
CA ALA A 34 -6.33 21.02 7.28
C ALA A 34 -5.39 22.15 6.86
N THR A 35 -4.13 21.82 6.51
CA THR A 35 -3.15 22.79 5.98
C THR A 35 -3.60 23.34 4.63
N CYS A 36 -4.06 22.47 3.71
CA CYS A 36 -4.51 22.88 2.37
C CYS A 36 -5.76 23.77 2.39
N VAL A 37 -6.67 23.60 3.37
CA VAL A 37 -7.86 24.46 3.52
C VAL A 37 -7.63 25.68 4.42
N GLY A 38 -6.41 25.87 4.93
CA GLY A 38 -6.04 27.06 5.70
C GLY A 38 -6.57 27.10 7.14
N ILE A 39 -6.74 25.95 7.81
CA ILE A 39 -7.09 25.92 9.24
C ILE A 39 -5.96 26.56 10.05
N VAL A 40 -6.32 27.51 10.93
CA VAL A 40 -5.38 28.41 11.62
C VAL A 40 -4.33 27.66 12.44
N GLU A 41 -4.73 26.60 13.15
CA GLU A 41 -3.85 25.78 13.98
C GLU A 41 -2.76 25.06 13.16
N TYR A 42 -2.95 24.90 11.85
CA TYR A 42 -2.03 24.24 10.94
C TYR A 42 -1.23 25.21 10.07
N ALA A 43 -1.45 26.52 10.21
CA ALA A 43 -0.73 27.55 9.45
C ALA A 43 0.80 27.40 9.45
N PRO A 44 1.47 26.97 10.55
CA PRO A 44 2.93 26.78 10.54
C PRO A 44 3.42 25.74 9.52
N LEU A 45 2.57 24.79 9.10
CA LEU A 45 2.90 23.75 8.13
C LEU A 45 2.69 24.19 6.68
N ALA A 46 2.00 25.30 6.44
CA ALA A 46 1.77 25.82 5.08
C ALA A 46 3.04 26.45 4.47
N ALA A 47 3.98 26.89 5.31
CA ALA A 47 5.21 27.54 4.89
C ALA A 47 6.23 26.56 4.30
N PHE A 48 7.00 27.02 3.31
CA PHE A 48 8.17 26.30 2.81
C PHE A 48 9.22 26.13 3.92
N PRO A 49 9.88 24.96 4.06
CA PRO A 49 9.76 23.75 3.22
C PRO A 49 8.73 22.73 3.73
N TYR A 50 8.01 23.02 4.81
CA TYR A 50 7.17 22.06 5.53
C TYR A 50 5.95 21.61 4.73
N SER A 51 5.33 22.50 3.95
CA SER A 51 4.21 22.13 3.09
C SER A 51 4.64 21.12 2.02
N GLY A 52 5.81 21.30 1.41
CA GLY A 52 6.38 20.32 0.46
C GLY A 52 6.68 18.97 1.10
N LEU A 53 7.19 18.95 2.34
CA LEU A 53 7.39 17.70 3.08
C LEU A 53 6.05 17.01 3.40
N LEU A 54 5.02 17.79 3.70
CA LEU A 54 3.67 17.29 3.95
C LEU A 54 3.01 16.77 2.66
N GLY A 55 3.22 17.42 1.53
CA GLY A 55 2.85 16.94 0.20
C GLY A 55 3.53 15.61 -0.15
N PHE A 56 4.84 15.51 0.08
CA PHE A 56 5.58 14.26 -0.08
C PHE A 56 5.03 13.14 0.82
N ILE A 57 4.72 13.43 2.09
CA ILE A 57 4.07 12.47 3.00
C ILE A 57 2.71 12.03 2.45
N ASN A 58 1.93 12.96 1.90
CA ASN A 58 0.62 12.66 1.34
C ASN A 58 0.73 11.70 0.12
N LEU A 59 1.77 11.84 -0.71
CA LEU A 59 2.08 10.92 -1.82
C LEU A 59 2.39 9.49 -1.35
N LEU A 60 2.89 9.29 -0.12
CA LEU A 60 3.23 7.96 0.40
C LEU A 60 2.01 7.05 0.49
N GLY A 61 0.80 7.60 0.73
CA GLY A 61 -0.43 6.81 0.77
C GLY A 61 -0.71 6.09 -0.55
N CYS A 62 -0.69 6.85 -1.66
CA CYS A 62 -0.83 6.34 -3.02
C CYS A 62 0.28 5.32 -3.35
N TRP A 63 1.53 5.76 -3.15
CA TRP A 63 2.73 4.99 -3.48
C TRP A 63 2.74 3.62 -2.81
N ALA A 64 2.48 3.58 -1.50
CA ALA A 64 2.54 2.34 -0.73
C ALA A 64 1.41 1.36 -1.10
N ASN A 65 0.21 1.87 -1.37
CA ASN A 65 -0.89 1.04 -1.87
C ASN A 65 -0.52 0.43 -3.22
N GLU A 66 -0.02 1.24 -4.16
CA GLU A 66 0.41 0.79 -5.48
C GLU A 66 1.55 -0.22 -5.41
N VAL A 67 2.55 -0.01 -4.53
CA VAL A 67 3.61 -0.99 -4.24
C VAL A 67 3.01 -2.32 -3.80
N PHE A 68 2.01 -2.31 -2.92
CA PHE A 68 1.37 -3.55 -2.43
C PHE A 68 0.69 -4.33 -3.57
N PHE A 69 -0.07 -3.64 -4.42
CA PHE A 69 -0.73 -4.26 -5.59
C PHE A 69 0.29 -4.71 -6.65
N MET A 70 1.30 -3.90 -6.96
CA MET A 70 2.37 -4.25 -7.90
C MET A 70 3.15 -5.48 -7.46
N ILE A 71 3.57 -5.55 -6.19
CA ILE A 71 4.25 -6.73 -5.65
C ILE A 71 3.35 -7.97 -5.76
N SER A 72 2.07 -7.81 -5.50
CA SER A 72 1.11 -8.91 -5.59
C SER A 72 0.97 -9.40 -7.03
N GLY A 73 0.84 -8.50 -8.00
CA GLY A 73 0.79 -8.82 -9.42
C GLY A 73 2.06 -9.48 -9.94
N TYR A 74 3.20 -8.96 -9.51
CA TYR A 74 4.54 -9.48 -9.83
C TYR A 74 4.70 -10.98 -9.53
N PHE A 75 4.14 -11.45 -8.41
CA PHE A 75 4.18 -12.87 -8.08
C PHE A 75 2.95 -13.66 -8.56
N LEU A 76 1.75 -13.11 -8.42
CA LEU A 76 0.51 -13.85 -8.65
C LEU A 76 0.22 -14.06 -10.13
N ILE A 77 0.38 -13.04 -10.98
CA ILE A 77 0.12 -13.16 -12.42
C ILE A 77 1.11 -14.15 -13.03
N ALA A 78 2.40 -13.99 -12.74
CA ALA A 78 3.44 -14.90 -13.24
C ALA A 78 3.26 -16.33 -12.73
N SER A 79 2.88 -16.52 -11.46
CA SER A 79 2.57 -17.84 -10.93
C SER A 79 1.34 -18.47 -11.60
N SER A 80 0.31 -17.69 -11.92
CA SER A 80 -0.90 -18.18 -12.56
C SER A 80 -0.64 -18.52 -14.04
N ALA A 81 0.10 -17.69 -14.77
CA ALA A 81 0.50 -17.93 -16.16
C ALA A 81 1.29 -19.25 -16.29
N ARG A 82 2.36 -19.42 -15.50
CA ARG A 82 3.14 -20.68 -15.48
C ARG A 82 2.30 -21.92 -15.18
N ALA A 83 1.27 -21.76 -14.34
CA ALA A 83 0.38 -22.86 -14.02
C ALA A 83 -0.53 -23.23 -15.20
N TRP A 84 -1.01 -22.23 -15.96
CA TRP A 84 -1.75 -22.47 -17.20
C TRP A 84 -0.88 -23.13 -18.27
N ASP A 85 0.35 -22.66 -18.45
CA ASP A 85 1.31 -23.25 -19.39
C ASP A 85 1.65 -24.71 -19.02
N GLY A 86 1.72 -25.00 -17.72
CA GLY A 86 1.90 -26.35 -17.18
C GLY A 86 0.65 -27.24 -17.20
N GLY A 87 -0.41 -26.87 -17.92
CA GLY A 87 -1.61 -27.69 -18.10
C GLY A 87 -2.56 -27.74 -16.90
N ALA A 88 -2.54 -26.74 -16.02
CA ALA A 88 -3.45 -26.69 -14.86
C ALA A 88 -4.93 -26.68 -15.30
N THR A 89 -5.75 -27.46 -14.61
CA THR A 89 -7.21 -27.45 -14.81
C THR A 89 -7.86 -26.26 -14.10
N TRP A 90 -9.04 -25.85 -14.56
CA TRP A 90 -9.83 -24.78 -13.92
C TRP A 90 -10.05 -25.05 -12.42
N LYS A 91 -10.38 -26.29 -12.05
CA LYS A 91 -10.57 -26.72 -10.66
C LYS A 91 -9.31 -26.48 -9.82
N SER A 92 -8.13 -26.83 -10.33
CA SER A 92 -6.87 -26.64 -9.62
C SER A 92 -6.52 -25.15 -9.41
N GLN A 93 -6.86 -24.30 -10.39
CA GLN A 93 -6.65 -22.84 -10.30
C GLN A 93 -7.60 -22.21 -9.30
N MET A 94 -8.90 -22.57 -9.34
CA MET A 94 -9.87 -22.13 -8.34
C MET A 94 -9.47 -22.55 -6.93
N GLN A 95 -8.94 -23.76 -6.74
CA GLN A 95 -8.45 -24.20 -5.42
C GLN A 95 -7.25 -23.37 -4.94
N ARG A 96 -6.31 -23.02 -5.83
CA ARG A 96 -5.18 -22.14 -5.49
C ARG A 96 -5.64 -20.73 -5.16
N THR A 97 -6.60 -20.19 -5.92
CA THR A 97 -7.21 -18.89 -5.66
C THR A 97 -7.94 -18.89 -4.32
N ALA A 98 -8.71 -19.93 -4.00
CA ALA A 98 -9.36 -20.08 -2.70
C ALA A 98 -8.35 -20.14 -1.55
N GLN A 99 -7.24 -20.88 -1.71
CA GLN A 99 -6.16 -20.91 -0.71
C GLN A 99 -5.46 -19.55 -0.52
N ARG A 100 -5.33 -18.76 -1.60
CA ARG A 100 -4.74 -17.41 -1.54
C ARG A 100 -5.69 -16.43 -0.87
N LEU A 101 -6.97 -16.45 -1.26
CA LEU A 101 -8.04 -15.66 -0.65
C LEU A 101 -8.19 -16.00 0.83
N GLY A 102 -8.12 -17.27 1.21
CA GLY A 102 -8.18 -17.69 2.61
C GLY A 102 -7.08 -17.06 3.46
N LYS A 103 -5.89 -16.79 2.90
CA LYS A 103 -4.82 -16.07 3.61
C LYS A 103 -5.13 -14.59 3.83
N ALA A 104 -6.02 -14.00 3.04
CA ALA A 104 -6.42 -12.62 3.17
C ALA A 104 -7.70 -12.44 4.02
N ILE A 105 -8.71 -13.27 3.73
CA ILE A 105 -10.03 -13.18 4.36
C ILE A 105 -9.99 -13.70 5.80
N LEU A 106 -9.28 -14.80 6.08
CA LEU A 106 -9.32 -15.41 7.42
C LEU A 106 -8.74 -14.52 8.52
N PRO A 107 -7.57 -13.86 8.34
CA PRO A 107 -7.11 -12.87 9.31
C PRO A 107 -8.08 -11.70 9.46
N THR A 108 -8.66 -11.23 8.35
CA THR A 108 -9.63 -10.12 8.36
C THR A 108 -10.85 -10.47 9.20
N VAL A 109 -11.48 -11.62 8.96
CA VAL A 109 -12.61 -12.11 9.76
C VAL A 109 -12.23 -12.27 11.23
N PHE A 110 -11.05 -12.84 11.51
CA PHE A 110 -10.56 -12.97 12.89
C PHE A 110 -10.48 -11.61 13.60
N TYR A 111 -9.88 -10.61 12.97
CA TYR A 111 -9.76 -9.28 13.56
C TYR A 111 -11.11 -8.55 13.67
N CYS A 112 -12.02 -8.73 12.71
CA CYS A 112 -13.38 -8.21 12.83
C CYS A 112 -14.11 -8.81 14.04
N LEU A 113 -13.99 -10.13 14.27
CA LEU A 113 -14.58 -10.79 15.43
C LEU A 113 -13.96 -10.31 16.75
N VAL A 114 -12.63 -10.15 16.79
CA VAL A 114 -11.93 -9.63 17.98
C VAL A 114 -12.35 -8.18 18.26
N ALA A 115 -12.40 -7.33 17.25
CA ALA A 115 -12.82 -5.93 17.39
C ALA A 115 -14.28 -5.85 17.87
N LEU A 116 -15.17 -6.67 17.32
CA LEU A 116 -16.55 -6.74 17.75
C LEU A 116 -16.66 -7.23 19.20
N ALA A 117 -15.97 -8.31 19.57
CA ALA A 117 -15.97 -8.84 20.94
C ALA A 117 -15.41 -7.83 21.95
N TRP A 118 -14.36 -7.09 21.58
CA TRP A 118 -13.82 -6.02 22.42
C TRP A 118 -14.82 -4.88 22.59
N SER A 119 -15.44 -4.44 21.49
CA SER A 119 -16.44 -3.36 21.50
C SER A 119 -17.64 -3.70 22.39
N THR A 120 -18.06 -4.98 22.43
CA THR A 120 -19.22 -5.42 23.21
C THR A 120 -18.91 -5.72 24.67
N VAL A 121 -17.73 -6.27 24.98
CA VAL A 121 -17.42 -6.82 26.32
C VAL A 121 -16.46 -5.94 27.12
N VAL A 122 -15.53 -5.23 26.47
CA VAL A 122 -14.43 -4.52 27.15
C VAL A 122 -14.65 -3.03 27.17
N SER A 123 -14.70 -2.41 25.99
CA SER A 123 -14.88 -0.97 25.84
C SER A 123 -15.41 -0.67 24.45
N PRO A 124 -16.51 0.10 24.33
CA PRO A 124 -17.10 0.44 23.05
C PRO A 124 -16.09 1.08 22.11
N ILE A 125 -15.86 0.45 20.96
CA ILE A 125 -15.10 1.06 19.87
C ILE A 125 -16.10 1.85 19.04
N PRO A 126 -15.92 3.18 18.87
CA PRO A 126 -16.82 3.97 18.05
C PRO A 126 -16.93 3.38 16.64
N ASP A 127 -18.15 3.35 16.12
CA ASP A 127 -18.52 2.82 14.79
C ASP A 127 -18.45 1.29 14.61
N VAL A 128 -17.99 0.53 15.61
CA VAL A 128 -17.93 -0.95 15.56
C VAL A 128 -19.11 -1.55 16.32
N ALA A 129 -20.15 -1.90 15.55
CA ALA A 129 -21.34 -2.59 16.04
C ALA A 129 -21.91 -3.53 14.96
N LEU A 130 -22.64 -4.57 15.36
CA LEU A 130 -23.23 -5.55 14.43
C LEU A 130 -24.20 -4.93 13.42
N ASN A 131 -24.94 -3.90 13.83
CA ASN A 131 -25.90 -3.19 12.99
C ASN A 131 -25.25 -2.19 12.02
N THR A 132 -23.98 -1.84 12.23
CA THR A 132 -23.24 -0.91 11.37
C THR A 132 -22.45 -1.69 10.32
N HIS A 133 -22.86 -1.59 9.06
CA HIS A 133 -22.22 -2.34 7.96
C HIS A 133 -20.92 -1.69 7.46
N TYR A 134 -20.75 -0.38 7.69
CA TYR A 134 -19.65 0.40 7.11
C TYR A 134 -18.27 -0.10 7.52
N TRP A 135 -18.06 -0.40 8.81
CA TRP A 135 -16.72 -0.70 9.35
C TRP A 135 -16.10 -2.00 8.80
N TYR A 136 -16.92 -2.99 8.41
CA TYR A 136 -16.44 -4.24 7.79
C TYR A 136 -16.62 -4.29 6.27
N THR A 137 -17.27 -3.30 5.66
CA THR A 137 -17.41 -3.16 4.20
C THR A 137 -16.44 -2.09 3.69
N LEU A 138 -16.90 -0.85 3.53
CA LEU A 138 -16.12 0.28 3.04
C LEU A 138 -14.95 0.66 3.96
N GLY A 139 -15.06 0.42 5.27
CA GLY A 139 -13.96 0.59 6.23
C GLY A 139 -12.77 -0.34 5.96
N LEU A 140 -12.99 -1.43 5.21
CA LEU A 140 -11.97 -2.39 4.79
C LEU A 140 -11.85 -2.45 3.25
N GLU A 141 -12.22 -1.38 2.54
CA GLU A 141 -12.23 -1.30 1.07
C GLU A 141 -10.93 -1.83 0.45
N PHE A 142 -9.77 -1.43 0.99
CA PHE A 142 -8.46 -1.88 0.52
C PHE A 142 -8.33 -3.41 0.50
N ILE A 143 -8.84 -4.08 1.54
CA ILE A 143 -8.78 -5.54 1.69
C ILE A 143 -9.69 -6.21 0.67
N TRP A 144 -10.88 -5.66 0.44
CA TRP A 144 -11.83 -6.21 -0.51
C TRP A 144 -11.37 -6.03 -1.95
N VAL A 145 -10.81 -4.87 -2.30
CA VAL A 145 -10.18 -4.65 -3.60
C VAL A 145 -8.98 -5.58 -3.77
N TYR A 146 -8.16 -5.75 -2.72
CA TYR A 146 -7.07 -6.72 -2.75
C TYR A 146 -7.58 -8.15 -2.99
N ALA A 147 -8.59 -8.60 -2.27
CA ALA A 147 -9.21 -9.91 -2.48
C ALA A 147 -9.73 -10.06 -3.91
N ALA A 148 -10.40 -9.04 -4.45
CA ALA A 148 -10.86 -9.02 -5.84
C ALA A 148 -9.69 -9.13 -6.83
N THR A 149 -8.57 -8.43 -6.63
CA THR A 149 -7.38 -8.56 -7.51
C THR A 149 -6.70 -9.92 -7.42
N VAL A 150 -6.61 -10.51 -6.22
CA VAL A 150 -6.12 -11.89 -6.03
C VAL A 150 -7.02 -12.86 -6.76
N PHE A 151 -8.33 -12.64 -6.72
CA PHE A 151 -9.29 -13.39 -7.50
C PHE A 151 -9.16 -13.07 -8.99
N MET A 152 -8.80 -11.88 -9.45
CA MET A 152 -8.61 -11.62 -10.89
C MET A 152 -7.34 -12.27 -11.46
N ALA A 153 -6.38 -12.63 -10.61
CA ALA A 153 -5.05 -13.10 -11.00
C ALA A 153 -5.05 -14.31 -11.95
N GLN A 154 -6.01 -15.24 -11.84
CA GLN A 154 -6.07 -16.39 -12.76
C GLN A 154 -6.49 -16.01 -14.17
N TRP A 155 -7.37 -15.01 -14.34
CA TRP A 155 -7.78 -14.55 -15.66
C TRP A 155 -6.67 -13.74 -16.32
N PHE A 156 -5.98 -12.89 -15.57
CA PHE A 156 -4.80 -12.19 -16.08
C PHE A 156 -3.68 -13.17 -16.42
N GLY A 157 -3.46 -14.20 -15.60
CA GLY A 157 -2.54 -15.28 -15.91
C GLY A 157 -2.91 -16.06 -17.17
N LEU A 158 -4.21 -16.31 -17.39
CA LEU A 158 -4.71 -16.99 -18.59
C LEU A 158 -4.57 -16.12 -19.83
N ALA A 159 -4.95 -14.84 -19.74
CA ALA A 159 -4.78 -13.90 -20.84
C ALA A 159 -3.30 -13.81 -21.24
N LYS A 160 -2.40 -13.78 -20.25
CA LYS A 160 -0.95 -13.77 -20.48
C LYS A 160 -0.42 -15.06 -21.12
N SER A 161 -0.96 -16.24 -20.81
CA SER A 161 -0.53 -17.49 -21.44
C SER A 161 -1.07 -17.69 -22.86
N ARG A 162 -2.16 -16.99 -23.22
CA ARG A 162 -2.82 -17.13 -24.53
C ARG A 162 -2.47 -16.04 -25.52
N LEU A 163 -2.16 -14.84 -25.04
CA LEU A 163 -1.86 -13.68 -25.88
C LEU A 163 -0.36 -13.52 -26.08
N SER A 164 0.02 -12.84 -27.17
CA SER A 164 1.42 -12.47 -27.36
C SER A 164 1.87 -11.48 -26.28
N GLN A 165 3.12 -11.60 -25.82
CA GLN A 165 3.70 -10.70 -24.82
C GLN A 165 3.58 -9.23 -25.26
N LYS A 166 3.84 -8.95 -26.56
CA LYS A 166 3.72 -7.60 -27.13
C LYS A 166 2.30 -7.04 -26.98
N SER A 167 1.28 -7.83 -27.29
CA SER A 167 -0.12 -7.42 -27.15
C SER A 167 -0.48 -7.17 -25.68
N CYS A 168 -0.09 -8.05 -24.76
CA CYS A 168 -0.32 -7.84 -23.32
C CYS A 168 0.33 -6.56 -22.81
N THR A 169 1.59 -6.32 -23.14
CA THR A 169 2.32 -5.12 -22.74
C THR A 169 1.65 -3.86 -23.27
N MET A 170 1.34 -3.83 -24.58
CA MET A 170 0.71 -2.68 -25.22
C MET A 170 -0.66 -2.37 -24.61
N THR A 171 -1.49 -3.39 -24.37
CA THR A 171 -2.83 -3.19 -23.77
C THR A 171 -2.74 -2.64 -22.36
N VAL A 172 -1.86 -3.19 -21.50
CA VAL A 172 -1.71 -2.70 -20.11
C VAL A 172 -1.20 -1.26 -20.09
N ILE A 173 -0.26 -0.90 -20.97
CA ILE A 173 0.24 0.47 -21.07
C ILE A 173 -0.85 1.41 -21.56
N ALA A 174 -1.58 1.05 -22.62
CA ALA A 174 -2.65 1.88 -23.17
C ALA A 174 -3.79 2.12 -22.15
N VAL A 175 -4.23 1.07 -21.46
CA VAL A 175 -5.23 1.17 -20.38
C VAL A 175 -4.70 2.00 -19.21
N GLY A 176 -3.43 1.83 -18.86
CA GLY A 176 -2.76 2.64 -17.84
C GLY A 176 -2.79 4.13 -18.16
N ILE A 177 -2.36 4.50 -19.37
CA ILE A 177 -2.37 5.89 -19.85
C ILE A 177 -3.79 6.45 -19.79
N LEU A 178 -4.77 5.73 -20.32
CA LEU A 178 -6.17 6.17 -20.34
C LEU A 178 -6.69 6.43 -18.91
N ALA A 179 -6.41 5.52 -17.97
CA ALA A 179 -6.86 5.68 -16.59
C ALA A 179 -6.21 6.89 -15.90
N PHE A 180 -4.92 7.15 -16.13
CA PHE A 180 -4.26 8.33 -15.57
C PHE A 180 -4.73 9.64 -16.20
N VAL A 181 -5.09 9.64 -17.48
CA VAL A 181 -5.77 10.78 -18.12
C VAL A 181 -7.12 11.06 -17.47
N VAL A 182 -7.93 10.02 -17.26
CA VAL A 182 -9.22 10.15 -16.57
C VAL A 182 -9.03 10.62 -15.12
N ASN A 183 -8.03 10.09 -14.41
CA ASN A 183 -7.69 10.52 -13.06
C ASN A 183 -7.33 12.00 -13.00
N GLY A 184 -6.47 12.47 -13.91
CA GLY A 184 -6.10 13.89 -13.99
C GLY A 184 -7.30 14.79 -14.24
N TYR A 185 -8.19 14.39 -15.15
CA TYR A 185 -9.43 15.11 -15.41
C TYR A 185 -10.33 15.18 -14.16
N LEU A 186 -10.53 14.04 -13.48
CA LEU A 186 -11.37 13.99 -12.28
C LEU A 186 -10.78 14.78 -11.11
N ALA A 187 -9.46 14.78 -10.96
CA ALA A 187 -8.77 15.56 -9.94
C ALA A 187 -8.98 17.06 -10.18
N ALA A 188 -8.89 17.51 -11.44
CA ALA A 188 -9.17 18.90 -11.82
C ALA A 188 -10.65 19.28 -11.57
N MET A 189 -11.60 18.44 -12.00
CA MET A 189 -13.03 18.70 -11.82
C MET A 189 -13.46 18.65 -10.35
N SER A 190 -12.86 17.79 -9.54
CA SER A 190 -13.17 17.69 -8.11
C SER A 190 -12.84 18.95 -7.33
N ALA A 191 -11.80 19.68 -7.73
CA ALA A 191 -11.44 20.95 -7.11
C ALA A 191 -12.49 22.04 -7.37
N THR A 192 -13.21 21.94 -8.50
CA THR A 192 -14.22 22.92 -8.90
C THR A 192 -15.65 22.57 -8.47
N SER A 193 -15.98 21.29 -8.30
CA SER A 193 -17.36 20.83 -8.08
C SER A 193 -17.70 20.41 -6.63
N GLY A 194 -16.89 20.81 -5.63
CA GLY A 194 -17.19 20.56 -4.22
C GLY A 194 -17.29 19.08 -3.82
N GLY A 195 -16.71 18.16 -4.60
CA GLY A 195 -16.69 16.72 -4.28
C GLY A 195 -17.88 15.90 -4.81
N GLU A 196 -18.68 16.44 -5.73
CA GLU A 196 -19.80 15.72 -6.40
C GLU A 196 -19.37 14.37 -7.02
N PHE A 197 -18.12 14.24 -7.47
CA PHE A 197 -17.57 13.02 -8.08
C PHE A 197 -16.84 12.09 -7.09
N SER A 198 -17.02 12.26 -5.78
CA SER A 198 -16.29 11.51 -4.75
C SER A 198 -16.45 9.98 -4.82
N TRP A 199 -17.61 9.50 -5.28
CA TRP A 199 -17.87 8.07 -5.50
C TRP A 199 -17.11 7.54 -6.73
N LEU A 200 -17.06 8.31 -7.82
CA LEU A 200 -16.35 7.95 -9.05
C LEU A 200 -14.84 7.91 -8.79
N GLN A 201 -14.34 8.80 -7.94
CA GLN A 201 -12.94 8.79 -7.49
C GLN A 201 -12.58 7.53 -6.70
N LYS A 202 -13.48 7.01 -5.86
CA LYS A 202 -13.26 5.72 -5.17
C LYS A 202 -13.16 4.58 -6.18
N LEU A 203 -14.03 4.55 -7.19
CA LEU A 203 -13.95 3.57 -8.26
C LEU A 203 -12.62 3.67 -9.03
N MET A 204 -12.18 4.88 -9.35
CA MET A 204 -10.91 5.10 -10.05
C MET A 204 -9.67 4.73 -9.23
N SER A 205 -9.73 4.85 -7.90
CA SER A 205 -8.71 4.29 -7.01
C SER A 205 -8.61 2.76 -7.18
N ALA A 206 -9.75 2.05 -7.23
CA ALA A 206 -9.75 0.61 -7.47
C ALA A 206 -9.20 0.26 -8.87
N VAL A 207 -9.54 1.03 -9.89
CA VAL A 207 -8.98 0.87 -11.25
C VAL A 207 -7.46 1.04 -11.25
N THR A 208 -6.95 2.06 -10.57
CA THR A 208 -5.50 2.32 -10.46
C THR A 208 -4.77 1.17 -9.76
N TYR A 209 -5.39 0.56 -8.75
CA TYR A 209 -4.86 -0.65 -8.10
C TYR A 209 -4.83 -1.88 -9.03
N VAL A 210 -5.84 -2.05 -9.89
CA VAL A 210 -5.82 -3.11 -10.91
C VAL A 210 -4.69 -2.86 -11.92
N ILE A 211 -4.47 -1.61 -12.33
CA ILE A 211 -3.37 -1.25 -13.23
C ILE A 211 -2.02 -1.48 -12.55
N ALA A 212 -1.87 -1.09 -11.29
CA ALA A 212 -0.70 -1.39 -10.48
C ALA A 212 -0.43 -2.90 -10.44
N PHE A 213 -1.47 -3.71 -10.19
CA PHE A 213 -1.37 -5.17 -10.23
C PHE A 213 -0.89 -5.69 -11.60
N LEU A 214 -1.43 -5.18 -12.70
CA LEU A 214 -1.01 -5.58 -14.05
C LEU A 214 0.44 -5.17 -14.38
N ILE A 215 0.82 -3.94 -14.03
CA ILE A 215 2.20 -3.44 -14.21
C ILE A 215 3.19 -4.26 -13.39
N GLY A 216 2.84 -4.67 -12.18
CA GLY A 216 3.64 -5.63 -11.41
C GLY A 216 3.92 -6.92 -12.18
N GLY A 217 2.91 -7.47 -12.86
CA GLY A 217 3.03 -8.65 -13.71
C GLY A 217 3.93 -8.46 -14.94
N LEU A 218 3.97 -7.24 -15.51
CA LEU A 218 4.88 -6.89 -16.60
C LEU A 218 6.31 -6.66 -16.12
N LEU A 219 6.48 -6.01 -14.97
CA LEU A 219 7.79 -5.81 -14.34
C LEU A 219 8.48 -7.15 -14.09
N ARG A 220 7.71 -8.20 -13.77
CA ARG A 220 8.26 -9.55 -13.64
C ARG A 220 8.93 -10.05 -14.92
N ASP A 221 8.32 -9.82 -16.08
CA ASP A 221 8.88 -10.24 -17.36
C ASP A 221 10.16 -9.48 -17.69
N VAL A 222 10.17 -8.17 -17.42
CA VAL A 222 11.36 -7.32 -17.59
C VAL A 222 12.49 -7.81 -16.69
N THR A 223 12.21 -8.08 -15.42
CA THR A 223 13.24 -8.55 -14.48
C THR A 223 13.73 -9.96 -14.74
N ASP A 224 12.91 -10.83 -15.33
CA ASP A 224 13.30 -12.20 -15.68
C ASP A 224 14.14 -12.23 -16.98
N ALA A 225 13.95 -11.26 -17.89
CA ALA A 225 14.66 -11.18 -19.17
C ALA A 225 15.97 -10.36 -19.14
N MET A 226 16.18 -9.51 -18.13
CA MET A 226 17.35 -8.64 -18.04
C MET A 226 18.55 -9.30 -17.32
N ASP A 227 19.75 -9.03 -17.80
CA ASP A 227 21.00 -9.34 -17.08
C ASP A 227 21.04 -8.62 -15.73
N SER A 228 21.53 -9.29 -14.69
CA SER A 228 21.46 -8.82 -13.30
C SER A 228 22.08 -7.44 -13.08
N ASP A 229 23.23 -7.17 -13.70
CA ASP A 229 24.00 -5.96 -13.47
C ASP A 229 23.38 -4.75 -14.17
N ARG A 230 22.86 -4.98 -15.38
CA ARG A 230 22.13 -3.98 -16.15
C ARG A 230 20.79 -3.64 -15.48
N ALA A 231 20.12 -4.65 -14.94
CA ALA A 231 18.85 -4.48 -14.23
C ALA A 231 19.04 -3.70 -12.93
N GLY A 232 20.08 -4.01 -12.14
CA GLY A 232 20.39 -3.29 -10.91
C GLY A 232 20.73 -1.81 -11.15
N THR A 233 21.54 -1.52 -12.18
CA THR A 233 21.89 -0.15 -12.56
C THR A 233 20.67 0.65 -13.02
N LEU A 234 19.81 0.04 -13.84
CA LEU A 234 18.56 0.66 -14.29
C LEU A 234 17.63 0.95 -13.11
N GLY A 235 17.40 -0.04 -12.23
CA GLY A 235 16.56 0.12 -11.06
C GLY A 235 17.01 1.26 -10.15
N MET A 236 18.32 1.35 -9.87
CA MET A 236 18.88 2.42 -9.04
C MET A 236 18.72 3.80 -9.69
N ARG A 237 19.10 3.93 -10.97
CA ARG A 237 19.01 5.21 -11.70
C ARG A 237 17.56 5.68 -11.80
N SER A 238 16.65 4.80 -12.19
CA SER A 238 15.22 5.13 -12.32
C SER A 238 14.62 5.55 -10.98
N LEU A 239 14.93 4.85 -9.89
CA LEU A 239 14.47 5.24 -8.55
C LEU A 239 15.02 6.61 -8.13
N GLY A 240 16.32 6.84 -8.32
CA GLY A 240 16.95 8.12 -8.01
C GLY A 240 16.34 9.27 -8.81
N THR A 241 16.16 9.09 -10.12
CA THR A 241 15.56 10.11 -11.00
C THR A 241 14.13 10.45 -10.58
N VAL A 242 13.26 9.45 -10.40
CA VAL A 242 11.86 9.71 -10.03
C VAL A 242 11.78 10.35 -8.65
N LEU A 243 12.60 9.91 -7.69
CA LEU A 243 12.63 10.51 -6.35
C LEU A 243 13.05 11.98 -6.38
N VAL A 244 14.09 12.33 -7.15
CA VAL A 244 14.51 13.73 -7.34
C VAL A 244 13.39 14.54 -7.98
N LEU A 245 12.73 14.02 -9.01
CA LEU A 245 11.59 14.70 -9.64
C LEU A 245 10.44 14.93 -8.65
N THR A 246 10.14 13.96 -7.78
CA THR A 246 9.13 14.12 -6.73
C THR A 246 9.51 15.22 -5.75
N ILE A 247 10.76 15.24 -5.27
CA ILE A 247 11.24 16.24 -4.31
C ILE A 247 11.22 17.64 -4.94
N VAL A 248 11.66 17.77 -6.19
CA VAL A 248 11.64 19.05 -6.91
C VAL A 248 10.20 19.52 -7.11
N LEU A 249 9.29 18.65 -7.56
CA LEU A 249 7.88 18.99 -7.75
C LEU A 249 7.23 19.49 -6.46
N GLU A 250 7.32 18.72 -5.37
CA GLU A 250 6.74 19.11 -4.08
C GLU A 250 7.44 20.34 -3.48
N GLY A 251 8.74 20.49 -3.71
CA GLY A 251 9.52 21.66 -3.32
C GLY A 251 9.10 22.93 -4.06
N GLU A 252 8.87 22.86 -5.37
CA GLU A 252 8.39 23.98 -6.19
C GLU A 252 6.95 24.38 -5.82
N LEU A 253 6.05 23.41 -5.63
CA LEU A 253 4.67 23.67 -5.19
C LEU A 253 4.63 24.32 -3.80
N SER A 254 5.49 23.85 -2.90
CA SER A 254 5.71 24.43 -1.57
C SER A 254 6.25 25.87 -1.64
N PHE A 255 7.28 26.09 -2.48
CA PHE A 255 7.93 27.39 -2.64
C PHE A 255 6.98 28.43 -3.25
N THR A 256 6.14 28.02 -4.20
CA THR A 256 5.12 28.87 -4.83
C THR A 256 3.84 29.02 -3.99
N GLY A 257 3.72 28.31 -2.86
CA GLY A 257 2.55 28.32 -2.00
C GLY A 257 1.30 27.69 -2.63
N ASN A 258 1.44 26.91 -3.71
CA ASN A 258 0.32 26.33 -4.45
C ASN A 258 -0.17 25.03 -3.81
N LEU A 259 -0.74 25.14 -2.60
CA LEU A 259 -1.26 24.02 -1.82
C LEU A 259 -2.44 23.31 -2.52
N THR A 260 -3.19 24.02 -3.36
CA THR A 260 -4.29 23.43 -4.15
C THR A 260 -3.74 22.45 -5.18
N ALA A 261 -2.74 22.86 -5.98
CA ALA A 261 -2.11 21.97 -6.95
C ALA A 261 -1.43 20.77 -6.25
N MET A 262 -0.82 20.99 -5.09
CA MET A 262 -0.26 19.92 -4.26
C MET A 262 -1.33 18.90 -3.84
N ALA A 263 -2.50 19.38 -3.39
CA ALA A 263 -3.63 18.52 -3.05
C ALA A 263 -4.19 17.76 -4.26
N THR A 264 -4.26 18.40 -5.42
CA THR A 264 -4.72 17.79 -6.68
C THR A 264 -3.76 16.72 -7.19
N LEU A 265 -2.45 16.97 -7.16
CA LEU A 265 -1.43 16.03 -7.63
C LEU A 265 -1.18 14.87 -6.67
N SER A 266 -1.44 15.09 -5.37
CA SER A 266 -1.34 14.06 -4.33
C SER A 266 -2.69 13.41 -3.99
N TYR A 267 -3.68 13.55 -4.88
CA TYR A 267 -5.06 13.17 -4.56
C TYR A 267 -5.26 11.64 -4.52
N LYS A 268 -5.45 11.10 -3.30
CA LYS A 268 -5.72 9.66 -3.03
C LYS A 268 -4.78 8.75 -3.83
N SER A 269 -5.27 7.61 -4.33
CA SER A 269 -4.48 6.61 -5.05
C SER A 269 -4.46 6.82 -6.57
N THR A 270 -4.45 8.07 -7.01
CA THR A 270 -4.55 8.43 -8.44
C THR A 270 -3.35 9.24 -8.95
N SER A 271 -2.35 9.43 -8.09
CA SER A 271 -1.18 10.23 -8.40
C SER A 271 -0.22 9.48 -9.33
N LEU A 272 0.02 10.06 -10.52
CA LEU A 272 0.94 9.49 -11.51
C LEU A 272 2.38 9.41 -10.97
N ILE A 273 2.81 10.39 -10.17
CA ILE A 273 4.18 10.41 -9.65
C ILE A 273 4.37 9.35 -8.56
N SER A 274 3.38 9.15 -7.68
CA SER A 274 3.38 8.02 -6.74
C SER A 274 3.40 6.68 -7.46
N PHE A 275 2.63 6.54 -8.55
CA PHE A 275 2.59 5.33 -9.35
C PHE A 275 3.94 5.02 -10.01
N ALA A 276 4.55 6.04 -10.61
CA ALA A 276 5.88 5.93 -11.19
C ALA A 276 6.91 5.55 -10.11
N LEU A 277 6.86 6.21 -8.95
CA LEU A 277 7.73 5.93 -7.81
C LEU A 277 7.54 4.49 -7.30
N ALA A 278 6.31 3.97 -7.28
CA ALA A 278 5.99 2.61 -6.87
C ALA A 278 6.59 1.58 -7.87
N ALA A 279 6.43 1.83 -9.16
CA ALA A 279 6.96 0.97 -10.22
C ALA A 279 8.50 0.90 -10.19
N VAL A 280 9.18 2.03 -10.05
CA VAL A 280 10.65 2.06 -9.96
C VAL A 280 11.17 1.52 -8.62
N SER A 281 10.41 1.69 -7.54
CA SER A 281 10.74 1.08 -6.23
C SER A 281 10.69 -0.45 -6.32
N LEU A 282 9.66 -1.00 -6.96
CA LEU A 282 9.57 -2.45 -7.19
C LEU A 282 10.68 -2.93 -8.12
N LEU A 283 10.94 -2.22 -9.23
CA LEU A 283 12.04 -2.57 -10.13
C LEU A 283 13.38 -2.60 -9.38
N PHE A 284 13.68 -1.58 -8.59
CA PHE A 284 14.87 -1.52 -7.75
C PHE A 284 14.95 -2.69 -6.75
N ALA A 285 13.86 -2.97 -6.03
CA ALA A 285 13.82 -4.07 -5.07
C ALA A 285 13.93 -5.44 -5.75
N ALA A 286 13.31 -5.63 -6.91
CA ALA A 286 13.34 -6.88 -7.65
C ALA A 286 14.72 -7.18 -8.23
N THR A 287 15.45 -6.16 -8.66
CA THR A 287 16.78 -6.26 -9.27
C THR A 287 17.90 -6.39 -8.23
N ARG A 288 17.69 -5.90 -7.00
CA ARG A 288 18.58 -6.18 -5.87
C ARG A 288 18.42 -7.62 -5.37
N ARG A 289 19.26 -8.53 -5.85
CA ARG A 289 19.50 -9.82 -5.20
C ARG A 289 20.32 -9.61 -3.92
N SER A 290 19.67 -9.18 -2.85
CA SER A 290 20.32 -9.11 -1.54
C SER A 290 20.50 -10.53 -1.00
N ALA A 291 21.73 -11.04 -1.06
CA ALA A 291 22.19 -12.04 -0.10
C ALA A 291 22.23 -11.32 1.26
N SER A 292 21.15 -11.42 2.03
CA SER A 292 21.17 -10.92 3.41
C SER A 292 22.27 -11.66 4.16
N GLY A 293 23.39 -10.98 4.43
CA GLY A 293 24.52 -11.58 5.15
C GLY A 293 24.16 -12.03 6.57
N ASN A 294 23.06 -11.51 7.13
CA ASN A 294 22.53 -11.92 8.42
C ASN A 294 21.20 -12.69 8.27
N PRO A 295 21.14 -13.99 8.58
CA PRO A 295 19.92 -14.79 8.48
C PRO A 295 18.81 -14.31 9.43
N ARG A 296 19.16 -13.79 10.62
CA ARG A 296 18.16 -13.31 11.60
C ARG A 296 17.40 -12.09 11.09
N THR A 297 18.09 -11.18 10.41
CA THR A 297 17.48 -9.98 9.82
C THR A 297 16.56 -10.37 8.67
N ALA A 298 16.98 -11.31 7.81
CA ALA A 298 16.12 -11.83 6.75
C ALA A 298 14.84 -12.49 7.31
N ASP A 299 14.98 -13.31 8.35
CA ASP A 299 13.84 -13.97 9.00
C ASP A 299 12.87 -12.95 9.63
N ALA A 300 13.40 -11.91 10.29
CA ALA A 300 12.60 -10.83 10.86
C ALA A 300 11.84 -10.06 9.77
N ILE A 301 12.50 -9.69 8.67
CA ILE A 301 11.87 -9.02 7.52
C ILE A 301 10.74 -9.88 6.96
N VAL A 302 11.01 -11.17 6.75
CA VAL A 302 10.06 -12.15 6.22
C VAL A 302 8.88 -12.37 7.17
N ALA A 303 9.11 -12.35 8.48
CA ALA A 303 8.07 -12.51 9.50
C ALA A 303 7.16 -11.27 9.53
N LEU A 304 7.75 -10.07 9.64
CA LEU A 304 7.01 -8.81 9.68
C LEU A 304 6.29 -8.54 8.36
N SER A 305 6.89 -8.84 7.20
CA SER A 305 6.23 -8.62 5.91
C SER A 305 5.02 -9.52 5.69
N THR A 306 4.99 -10.70 6.33
CA THR A 306 3.79 -11.54 6.32
C THR A 306 2.67 -11.00 7.21
N ALA A 307 3.00 -10.11 8.14
CA ALA A 307 2.05 -9.45 9.04
C ALA A 307 1.42 -8.18 8.45
N THR A 308 1.86 -7.75 7.26
CA THR A 308 1.38 -6.52 6.59
C THR A 308 -0.14 -6.47 6.49
N LEU A 309 -0.80 -7.57 6.12
CA LEU A 309 -2.27 -7.55 5.99
C LEU A 309 -2.96 -7.42 7.35
N GLY A 310 -2.46 -8.08 8.40
CA GLY A 310 -2.97 -7.92 9.75
C GLY A 310 -2.82 -6.48 10.24
N PHE A 311 -1.68 -5.83 9.94
CA PHE A 311 -1.48 -4.41 10.18
C PHE A 311 -2.59 -3.55 9.55
N TYR A 312 -2.90 -3.74 8.26
CA TYR A 312 -3.95 -2.96 7.58
C TYR A 312 -5.32 -3.13 8.25
N VAL A 313 -5.69 -4.37 8.58
CA VAL A 313 -6.98 -4.66 9.22
C VAL A 313 -7.03 -3.95 10.57
N MET A 314 -6.03 -4.15 11.42
CA MET A 314 -6.00 -3.56 12.76
C MET A 314 -5.96 -2.03 12.71
N GLN A 315 -5.13 -1.44 11.85
CA GLN A 315 -5.04 0.01 11.68
C GLN A 315 -6.40 0.61 11.27
N SER A 316 -7.13 -0.07 10.37
CA SER A 316 -8.44 0.38 9.90
C SER A 316 -9.53 0.22 10.97
N LEU A 317 -9.61 -0.95 11.60
CA LEU A 317 -10.62 -1.25 12.63
C LEU A 317 -10.47 -0.39 13.89
N THR A 318 -9.24 -0.02 14.25
CA THR A 318 -8.96 0.79 15.44
C THR A 318 -8.85 2.29 15.13
N SER A 319 -9.14 2.70 13.89
CA SER A 319 -8.94 4.08 13.43
C SER A 319 -9.70 5.13 14.22
N SER A 320 -10.92 4.82 14.68
CA SER A 320 -11.71 5.69 15.53
C SER A 320 -11.08 5.92 16.91
N LEU A 321 -10.20 5.02 17.37
CA LEU A 321 -9.50 5.14 18.65
C LEU A 321 -8.23 5.97 18.54
N TRP A 322 -7.37 5.66 17.55
CA TRP A 322 -6.04 6.26 17.50
C TRP A 322 -6.00 7.60 16.74
N ARG A 323 -6.83 7.79 15.70
CA ARG A 323 -6.80 9.02 14.89
C ARG A 323 -7.09 10.28 15.70
N PRO A 324 -8.14 10.34 16.55
CA PRO A 324 -8.40 11.54 17.34
C PRO A 324 -7.26 11.88 18.29
N VAL A 325 -6.66 10.86 18.92
CA VAL A 325 -5.52 11.02 19.84
C VAL A 325 -4.31 11.58 19.11
N PHE A 326 -3.97 11.04 17.94
CA PHE A 326 -2.83 11.51 17.15
C PHE A 326 -3.07 12.93 16.62
N ASN A 327 -4.27 13.21 16.10
CA ASN A 327 -4.62 14.54 15.62
C ASN A 327 -4.52 15.59 16.74
N ALA A 328 -5.06 15.30 17.92
CA ALA A 328 -4.98 16.19 19.07
C ALA A 328 -3.52 16.43 19.50
N LEU A 329 -2.71 15.37 19.53
CA LEU A 329 -1.28 15.48 19.84
C LEU A 329 -0.56 16.41 18.85
N LEU A 330 -0.77 16.22 17.54
CA LEU A 330 -0.11 17.03 16.51
C LEU A 330 -0.56 18.49 16.57
N VAL A 331 -1.85 18.77 16.76
CA VAL A 331 -2.36 20.14 16.96
C VAL A 331 -1.75 20.79 18.19
N ASN A 332 -1.68 20.08 19.32
CA ASN A 332 -1.10 20.63 20.54
C ASN A 332 0.38 20.98 20.35
N ILE A 333 1.14 20.17 19.62
CA ILE A 333 2.52 20.48 19.25
C ILE A 333 2.58 21.77 18.41
N LEU A 334 1.68 21.91 17.44
CA LEU A 334 1.66 23.08 16.55
C LEU A 334 1.33 24.38 17.29
N VAL A 335 0.50 24.32 18.33
CA VAL A 335 0.07 25.49 19.11
C VAL A 335 1.07 25.89 20.19
N ILE A 336 1.74 24.92 20.83
CA ILE A 336 2.51 25.15 22.07
C ILE A 336 4.02 25.35 21.80
N GLN A 337 4.56 24.76 20.74
CA GLN A 337 6.02 24.68 20.55
C GLN A 337 6.61 25.89 19.81
N ASN A 338 7.86 26.23 20.14
CA ASN A 338 8.62 27.32 19.50
C ASN A 338 9.08 26.99 18.06
N SER A 339 9.21 25.70 17.71
CA SER A 339 9.49 25.22 16.34
C SER A 339 8.43 24.20 15.90
N PRO A 340 7.17 24.66 15.77
CA PRO A 340 6.00 23.79 15.79
C PRO A 340 5.96 22.82 14.61
N ALA A 341 6.31 23.29 13.41
CA ALA A 341 6.24 22.49 12.19
C ALA A 341 7.23 21.31 12.17
N ALA A 342 8.51 21.57 12.43
CA ALA A 342 9.54 20.53 12.42
C ALA A 342 9.28 19.47 13.50
N ILE A 343 8.94 19.88 14.72
CA ILE A 343 8.64 18.97 15.82
C ILE A 343 7.39 18.15 15.50
N CYS A 344 6.34 18.76 14.95
CA CYS A 344 5.13 18.07 14.52
C CYS A 344 5.44 16.94 13.52
N ILE A 345 6.21 17.25 12.48
CA ILE A 345 6.56 16.27 11.44
C ILE A 345 7.41 15.13 12.03
N VAL A 346 8.45 15.45 12.80
CA VAL A 346 9.33 14.43 13.40
C VAL A 346 8.56 13.55 14.38
N THR A 347 7.81 14.15 15.31
CA THR A 347 7.03 13.40 16.31
C THR A 347 5.96 12.53 15.68
N GLY A 348 5.19 13.05 14.72
CA GLY A 348 4.19 12.25 14.01
C GLY A 348 4.81 11.12 13.19
N THR A 349 5.99 11.33 12.59
CA THR A 349 6.73 10.27 11.89
C THR A 349 7.20 9.19 12.85
N VAL A 350 7.78 9.56 14.00
CA VAL A 350 8.25 8.59 15.00
C VAL A 350 7.08 7.77 15.56
N ILE A 351 6.00 8.43 15.97
CA ILE A 351 4.83 7.75 16.56
C ILE A 351 4.16 6.83 15.55
N SER A 352 4.03 7.24 14.30
CA SER A 352 3.46 6.40 13.24
C SER A 352 4.30 5.15 12.96
N ILE A 353 5.63 5.25 12.96
CA ILE A 353 6.54 4.11 12.82
C ILE A 353 6.40 3.16 14.02
N VAL A 354 6.41 3.69 15.24
CA VAL A 354 6.26 2.88 16.47
C VAL A 354 4.91 2.17 16.48
N PHE A 355 3.84 2.87 16.13
CA PHE A 355 2.49 2.31 16.02
C PHE A 355 2.42 1.20 14.97
N ALA A 356 2.97 1.43 13.77
CA ALA A 356 3.03 0.41 12.73
C ALA A 356 3.80 -0.83 13.17
N LEU A 357 4.96 -0.64 13.81
CA LEU A 357 5.78 -1.72 14.31
C LEU A 357 5.04 -2.54 15.38
N ALA A 358 4.32 -1.88 16.31
CA ALA A 358 3.53 -2.57 17.31
C ALA A 358 2.46 -3.47 16.67
N LEU A 359 1.70 -2.94 15.70
CA LEU A 359 0.71 -3.72 14.97
C LEU A 359 1.32 -4.89 14.18
N LEU A 360 2.45 -4.69 13.52
CA LEU A 360 3.16 -5.77 12.82
C LEU A 360 3.62 -6.87 13.78
N ILE A 361 4.14 -6.49 14.95
CA ILE A 361 4.58 -7.45 15.98
C ILE A 361 3.40 -8.25 16.51
N ILE A 362 2.24 -7.62 16.74
CA ILE A 362 1.02 -8.29 17.21
C ILE A 362 0.58 -9.39 16.22
N ASP A 363 0.45 -9.08 14.93
CA ASP A 363 0.03 -10.09 13.94
C ASP A 363 1.13 -11.13 13.66
N ALA A 364 2.41 -10.74 13.71
CA ALA A 364 3.52 -11.68 13.62
C ALA A 364 3.49 -12.70 14.78
N ALA A 365 3.30 -12.23 16.02
CA ALA A 365 3.16 -13.08 17.20
C ALA A 365 1.94 -14.02 17.10
N ARG A 366 0.78 -13.49 16.71
CA ARG A 366 -0.44 -14.27 16.47
C ARG A 366 -0.20 -15.35 15.41
N SER A 367 0.45 -15.01 14.31
CA SER A 367 0.80 -15.96 13.24
C SER A 367 1.76 -17.04 13.70
N LEU A 368 2.72 -16.72 14.57
CA LEU A 368 3.63 -17.70 15.17
C LEU A 368 2.90 -18.68 16.08
N ILE A 369 1.97 -18.21 16.91
CA ILE A 369 1.15 -19.05 17.80
C ILE A 369 0.33 -20.04 16.98
N VAL A 370 -0.38 -19.57 15.95
CA VAL A 370 -1.19 -20.42 15.06
C VAL A 370 -0.34 -21.51 14.40
N ARG A 371 0.88 -21.18 13.95
CA ARG A 371 1.80 -22.17 13.36
C ARG A 371 2.23 -23.24 14.36
N LYS A 372 2.58 -22.84 15.60
CA LYS A 372 2.98 -23.79 16.66
C LYS A 372 1.83 -24.73 17.04
N LEU A 373 0.60 -24.22 17.15
CA LEU A 373 -0.59 -25.03 17.41
C LEU A 373 -0.85 -26.06 16.31
N LYS A 374 -0.72 -25.65 15.04
CA LYS A 374 -0.88 -26.55 13.90
C LYS A 374 0.18 -27.66 13.90
N GLN A 375 1.44 -27.33 14.18
CA GLN A 375 2.53 -28.32 14.25
C GLN A 375 2.29 -29.36 15.35
N ARG A 376 1.81 -28.95 16.53
CA ARG A 376 1.45 -29.87 17.61
C ARG A 376 0.30 -30.79 17.20
N SER A 377 -0.74 -30.27 16.53
CA SER A 377 -1.87 -31.08 16.09
C SER A 377 -1.51 -32.14 15.03
N THR A 378 -0.49 -31.89 14.21
CA THR A 378 0.01 -32.85 13.22
C THR A 378 0.98 -33.88 13.79
N HIS A 379 1.59 -33.62 14.96
CA HIS A 379 2.41 -34.62 15.66
C HIS A 379 1.60 -35.52 16.58
N GLN A 380 0.32 -35.18 16.84
CA GLN A 380 -0.62 -35.98 17.62
C GLN A 380 -1.58 -36.83 16.77
N ARG A 381 -1.42 -36.80 15.44
CA ARG A 381 -2.02 -37.73 14.48
C ARG A 381 -0.93 -38.57 13.86
#